data_AF-A0A3M1LLD8-F1
#
_entry.id   AF-A0A3M1LLD8-F1
#
_cell.length_a   1.000
_cell.length_b   1.000
_cell.length_c   1.000
_cell.angle_alpha   90.00
_cell.angle_beta   90.00
_cell.angle_gamma   90.00
#
_symmetry.space_group_name_H-M   'P 1'
#
loop_
_entity.id
_entity.type
_entity.pdbx_description
1 polymer ?
#
loop_
_entity_poly.entity_id
_entity_poly.type
_entity_poly.pdbx_seq_one_letter_code
_entity_poly.pdbx_strand_id
1 'polypeptide(L)'
;MGHLSYEEGKKVVFKGLWLLALVTVSEVLISLFGKGHLIPGVEDIHFLYFLAGFVILLLSLYKAYFIVYYFMHMAYEVRGLRWSVLLPTLLLIWAIIAFFQEGDSWKKRRQQIQEKNKEEVEPTGFQAPDPDVYRGLI
;
A
#
# COMPACT_ATOMS: atom_id res chain seq x y z
N MET A 1 27.39 -5.09 30.66
CA MET A 1 26.03 -5.56 30.36
C MET A 1 25.17 -5.27 31.58
N GLY A 2 24.52 -4.10 31.61
CA GLY A 2 23.58 -3.76 32.66
C GLY A 2 22.25 -4.42 32.32
N HIS A 3 21.83 -5.39 33.14
CA HIS A 3 20.46 -5.86 33.13
C HIS A 3 19.58 -4.67 33.52
N LEU A 4 18.79 -4.13 32.59
CA LEU A 4 17.72 -3.22 32.97
C LEU A 4 16.87 -3.97 34.00
N SER A 5 16.69 -3.39 35.17
CA SER A 5 15.82 -3.99 36.17
C SER A 5 14.44 -4.18 35.54
N TYR A 6 13.73 -5.25 35.86
CA TYR A 6 12.40 -5.54 35.31
C TYR A 6 11.46 -4.33 35.40
N GLU A 7 11.61 -3.53 36.46
CA GLU A 7 10.90 -2.28 36.69
C GLU A 7 11.27 -1.15 35.71
N GLU A 8 12.54 -1.08 35.27
CA GLU A 8 13.01 -0.09 34.30
C GLU A 8 12.54 -0.44 32.88
N GLY A 9 12.61 -1.72 32.51
CA GLY A 9 12.11 -2.21 31.22
C GLY A 9 10.61 -1.92 31.04
N LYS A 10 9.78 -2.21 32.05
CA LYS A 10 8.35 -1.85 32.02
C LYS A 10 8.13 -0.36 31.81
N LYS A 11 8.84 0.50 32.54
CA LYS A 11 8.65 1.95 32.46
C LYS A 11 8.96 2.49 31.06
N VAL A 12 9.96 1.95 30.38
CA VAL A 12 10.30 2.33 29.00
C VAL A 12 9.17 1.94 28.03
N VAL A 13 8.65 0.71 28.15
CA VAL A 13 7.55 0.22 27.31
C VAL A 13 6.28 1.05 27.53
N PHE A 14 5.91 1.31 28.79
CA PHE A 14 4.73 2.11 29.11
C PHE A 14 4.85 3.56 28.64
N LYS A 15 6.04 4.17 28.74
CA LYS A 15 6.31 5.50 28.17
C LYS A 15 6.13 5.49 26.65
N GLY A 16 6.67 4.49 25.97
CA GLY A 16 6.53 4.34 24.52
C GLY A 16 5.08 4.10 24.10
N LEU A 17 4.34 3.29 24.85
CA LEU A 17 2.92 3.02 24.61
C LEU A 17 2.08 4.30 24.77
N TRP A 18 2.32 5.09 25.82
CA TRP A 18 1.63 6.36 26.02
C TRP A 18 1.94 7.37 24.92
N LEU A 19 3.21 7.46 24.49
CA LEU A 19 3.60 8.33 23.39
C LEU A 19 2.90 7.91 22.07
N LEU A 20 2.92 6.61 21.76
CA LEU A 20 2.26 6.07 20.58
C LEU A 20 0.74 6.29 20.62
N ALA A 21 0.11 6.04 21.77
CA ALA A 21 -1.32 6.28 21.96
C ALA A 21 -1.66 7.76 21.73
N LEU A 22 -0.90 8.68 22.31
CA LEU A 22 -1.09 10.11 22.12
C LEU A 22 -0.94 10.53 20.65
N VAL A 23 0.08 10.05 19.96
CA VAL A 23 0.28 10.30 18.52
C VAL A 23 -0.91 9.77 17.72
N THR A 24 -1.36 8.54 17.98
CA THR A 24 -2.50 7.96 17.25
C THR A 24 -3.82 8.67 17.51
N VAL A 25 -4.09 9.09 18.75
CA VAL A 25 -5.29 9.89 19.08
C VAL A 25 -5.23 11.23 18.36
N SER A 26 -4.06 11.88 18.36
CA SER A 26 -3.85 13.14 17.65
C SER A 26 -4.07 12.99 16.14
N GLU A 27 -3.55 11.92 15.52
CA GLU A 27 -3.79 11.61 14.10
C GLU A 27 -5.28 11.46 13.79
N VAL A 28 -6.02 10.71 14.62
CA VAL A 28 -7.46 10.49 14.43
C VAL A 28 -8.24 11.79 14.60
N LEU A 29 -7.90 12.62 15.59
CA LEU A 29 -8.50 13.94 15.77
C LEU A 29 -8.26 14.83 14.54
N ILE A 30 -7.01 14.94 14.07
CA ILE A 30 -6.67 15.71 12.87
C ILE A 30 -7.43 15.18 11.64
N SER A 31 -7.56 13.86 11.50
CA SER A 31 -8.33 13.23 10.41
C SER A 31 -9.82 13.59 10.47
N LEU A 32 -10.40 13.63 11.67
CA LEU A 32 -11.81 13.98 11.86
C LEU A 32 -12.07 15.48 11.60
N PHE A 33 -11.19 16.36 12.09
CA PHE A 33 -11.25 17.80 11.83
C PHE A 33 -11.00 18.14 10.36
N GLY A 34 -9.99 17.51 9.74
CA GLY A 34 -9.62 17.75 8.34
C GLY A 34 -10.67 17.27 7.32
N LYS A 35 -11.53 16.31 7.70
CA LYS A 35 -12.66 15.84 6.88
C LYS A 35 -13.95 16.65 7.06
N GLY A 36 -13.95 17.72 7.84
CA GLY A 36 -15.09 18.63 7.96
C GLY A 36 -16.28 18.09 8.78
N HIS A 37 -16.15 16.95 9.45
CA HIS A 37 -17.27 16.29 10.15
C HIS A 37 -17.84 17.10 11.35
N LEU A 38 -17.13 18.14 11.80
CA LEU A 38 -17.51 18.98 12.94
C LEU A 38 -17.88 20.42 12.54
N ILE A 39 -17.60 20.87 11.32
CA ILE A 39 -17.92 22.24 10.85
C ILE A 39 -18.34 22.18 9.37
N PRO A 40 -19.64 22.35 9.05
CA PRO A 40 -20.08 22.46 7.66
C PRO A 40 -19.49 23.75 7.04
N GLY A 41 -18.76 23.61 5.92
CA GLY A 41 -18.14 24.73 5.18
C GLY A 41 -16.60 24.70 5.08
N VAL A 42 -15.93 23.72 5.70
CA VAL A 42 -14.48 23.52 5.59
C VAL A 42 -14.11 22.61 4.39
N GLU A 43 -15.11 22.10 3.69
CA GLU A 43 -14.96 21.18 2.55
C GLU A 43 -14.38 21.88 1.30
N ASP A 44 -14.61 23.19 1.14
CA ASP A 44 -14.16 23.94 -0.04
C ASP A 44 -12.67 24.34 0.01
N ILE A 45 -12.00 24.16 1.15
CA ILE A 45 -10.58 24.50 1.32
C ILE A 45 -9.73 23.26 1.00
N HIS A 46 -9.57 22.96 -0.29
CA HIS A 46 -8.70 21.87 -0.79
C HIS A 46 -7.30 21.88 -0.15
N PHE A 47 -6.76 23.06 0.13
CA PHE A 47 -5.47 23.22 0.79
C PHE A 47 -5.44 22.63 2.21
N LEU A 48 -6.50 22.83 3.00
CA LEU A 48 -6.55 22.33 4.39
C LEU A 48 -6.65 20.81 4.43
N TYR A 49 -7.44 20.20 3.53
CA TYR A 49 -7.53 18.75 3.39
C TYR A 49 -6.18 18.14 2.98
N PHE A 50 -5.51 18.74 1.98
CA PHE A 50 -4.18 18.31 1.55
C PHE A 50 -3.14 18.42 2.68
N LEU A 51 -3.15 19.54 3.40
CA LEU A 51 -2.25 19.76 4.54
C LEU A 51 -2.51 18.75 5.66
N ALA A 52 -3.77 18.49 6.02
CA ALA A 52 -4.13 17.49 7.00
C ALA A 52 -3.67 16.09 6.60
N GLY A 53 -3.88 15.70 5.33
CA GLY A 53 -3.39 14.44 4.77
C GLY A 53 -1.86 14.33 4.83
N PHE A 54 -1.15 15.40 4.49
CA PHE A 54 0.32 15.46 4.58
C PHE A 54 0.83 15.34 6.02
N VAL A 55 0.20 16.02 6.97
CA VAL A 55 0.54 15.94 8.40
C VAL A 55 0.33 14.52 8.93
N ILE A 56 -0.80 13.89 8.60
CA ILE A 56 -1.09 12.50 9.01
C ILE A 56 -0.07 11.53 8.39
N LEU A 57 0.30 11.73 7.12
CA LEU A 57 1.33 10.91 6.48
C LEU A 57 2.67 10.97 7.24
N LEU A 58 3.12 12.17 7.61
CA LEU A 58 4.36 12.36 8.37
C LEU A 58 4.27 11.75 9.77
N LEU A 59 3.15 11.93 10.48
CA LEU A 59 2.94 11.31 11.79
C LEU A 59 2.93 9.78 11.72
N SER A 60 2.38 9.22 10.65
CA SER A 60 2.35 7.76 10.44
C SER A 60 3.74 7.19 10.14
N LEU A 61 4.58 7.92 9.39
CA LEU A 61 5.99 7.58 9.21
C LEU A 61 6.79 7.68 10.51
N TYR A 62 6.58 8.74 11.29
CA TYR A 62 7.20 8.91 12.61
C TYR A 62 6.84 7.76 13.54
N LYS A 63 5.56 7.39 13.60
CA LYS A 63 5.06 6.25 14.37
C LYS A 63 5.72 4.94 13.98
N ALA A 64 5.83 4.66 12.68
CA ALA A 64 6.50 3.46 12.17
C ALA A 64 7.98 3.42 12.60
N TYR A 65 8.70 4.53 12.45
CA TYR A 65 10.06 4.67 12.94
C TYR A 65 10.16 4.43 14.46
N PHE A 66 9.27 5.04 15.24
CA PHE A 66 9.27 4.90 16.69
C PHE A 66 9.05 3.46 17.15
N ILE A 67 8.11 2.73 16.51
CA ILE A 67 7.85 1.33 16.82
C ILE A 67 9.11 0.49 16.57
N VAL A 68 9.72 0.60 15.39
CA VAL A 68 10.88 -0.23 15.02
C VAL A 68 12.10 0.05 15.88
N TYR A 69 12.35 1.31 16.24
CA TYR A 69 13.56 1.69 16.97
C TYR A 69 13.41 1.62 18.49
N TYR A 70 12.28 2.07 19.05
CA TYR A 70 12.09 2.20 20.49
C TYR A 70 11.23 1.07 21.07
N PHE A 71 10.10 0.74 20.43
CA PHE A 71 9.21 -0.30 20.95
C PHE A 71 9.80 -1.70 20.79
N MET A 72 10.50 -1.94 19.67
CA MET A 72 11.25 -3.17 19.44
C MET A 72 12.68 -3.12 20.02
N HIS A 73 13.05 -2.06 20.74
CA HIS A 73 14.36 -1.87 21.39
C HIS A 73 15.58 -1.93 20.45
N MET A 74 15.41 -1.87 19.13
CA MET A 74 16.50 -2.11 18.17
C MET A 74 17.42 -0.92 17.94
N ALA A 75 17.16 0.22 18.58
CA ALA A 75 18.04 1.38 18.54
C ALA A 75 19.40 1.12 19.21
N TYR A 76 19.42 0.35 20.30
CA TYR A 76 20.61 0.12 21.13
C TYR A 76 21.25 -1.26 20.91
N GLU A 77 20.62 -2.10 20.09
CA GLU A 77 21.08 -3.46 19.77
C GLU A 77 22.02 -3.50 18.56
N VAL A 78 22.60 -4.68 18.31
CA VAL A 78 23.50 -4.88 17.16
C VAL A 78 22.83 -4.56 15.82
N ARG A 79 23.56 -3.89 14.93
CA ARG A 79 23.04 -3.40 13.64
C ARG A 79 22.42 -4.51 12.78
N GLY A 80 22.91 -5.74 12.90
CA GLY A 80 22.36 -6.91 12.19
C GLY A 80 20.92 -7.26 12.60
N LEU A 81 20.58 -7.14 13.89
CA LEU A 81 19.21 -7.37 14.36
C LEU A 81 18.25 -6.30 13.84
N ARG A 82 18.72 -5.07 13.65
CA ARG A 82 17.88 -4.03 13.06
C ARG A 82 17.48 -4.36 11.62
N TRP A 83 18.44 -4.84 10.83
CA TRP A 83 18.21 -5.22 9.45
C TRP A 83 17.28 -6.44 9.31
N SER A 84 17.22 -7.35 10.27
CA SER A 84 16.32 -8.51 10.19
C SER A 84 14.84 -8.13 10.25
N VAL A 85 14.49 -6.95 10.78
CA VAL A 85 13.11 -6.42 10.77
C VAL A 85 12.92 -5.40 9.64
N LEU A 86 13.92 -4.56 9.36
CA LEU A 86 13.83 -3.58 8.27
C LEU A 86 13.79 -4.25 6.89
N LEU A 87 14.52 -5.35 6.68
CA LEU A 87 14.58 -6.02 5.38
C LEU A 87 13.21 -6.63 5.01
N PRO A 88 12.52 -7.42 5.85
CA PRO A 88 11.18 -7.92 5.53
C PRO A 88 10.15 -6.82 5.31
N THR A 89 10.21 -5.73 6.09
CA THR A 89 9.27 -4.60 5.94
C THR A 89 9.50 -3.84 4.63
N LEU A 90 10.75 -3.64 4.22
CA LEU A 90 11.09 -3.05 2.92
C LEU A 90 10.71 -3.96 1.76
N LEU A 91 10.95 -5.27 1.87
CA LEU A 91 10.52 -6.24 0.87
C LEU A 91 9.00 -6.30 0.75
N LEU A 92 8.26 -6.11 1.85
CA LEU A 92 6.80 -6.04 1.81
C LEU A 92 6.31 -4.81 1.04
N ILE A 93 6.91 -3.63 1.26
CA ILE A 93 6.58 -2.42 0.49
C ILE A 93 6.85 -2.65 -0.99
N TRP A 94 8.03 -3.20 -1.32
CA TRP A 94 8.38 -3.54 -2.69
C TRP A 94 7.39 -4.55 -3.32
N ALA A 95 7.02 -5.59 -2.57
CA ALA A 95 6.07 -6.61 -3.03
C ALA A 95 4.67 -6.04 -3.29
N ILE A 96 4.19 -5.11 -2.45
CA ILE A 96 2.90 -4.42 -2.67
C ILE A 96 2.93 -3.66 -4.00
N ILE A 97 4.02 -2.93 -4.29
CA ILE A 97 4.18 -2.19 -5.54
C ILE A 97 4.20 -3.17 -6.73
N ALA A 98 4.97 -4.25 -6.64
CA ALA A 98 5.06 -5.25 -7.69
C ALA A 98 3.70 -5.93 -7.97
N PHE A 99 2.96 -6.30 -6.93
CA PHE A 99 1.63 -6.92 -7.07
C PHE A 99 0.60 -5.97 -7.66
N PHE A 100 0.63 -4.67 -7.35
CA PHE A 100 -0.25 -3.69 -8.01
C PHE A 100 0.08 -3.50 -9.49
N GLN A 101 1.37 -3.47 -9.85
CA GLN A 101 1.79 -3.39 -11.25
C GLN A 101 1.36 -4.64 -12.04
N GLU A 102 1.61 -5.83 -11.50
CA GLU A 102 1.21 -7.09 -12.14
C GLU A 102 -0.32 -7.21 -12.22
N GLY A 103 -1.04 -6.79 -11.17
CA GLY A 103 -2.50 -6.77 -11.14
C GLY A 103 -3.12 -5.87 -12.22
N ASP A 104 -2.56 -4.67 -12.43
CA ASP A 104 -3.03 -3.75 -13.48
C ASP A 104 -2.74 -4.30 -14.89
N SER A 105 -1.55 -4.88 -15.10
CA SER A 105 -1.17 -5.57 -16.34
C SER A 105 -2.15 -6.70 -16.67
N TRP A 106 -2.47 -7.55 -15.69
CA TRP A 106 -3.43 -8.64 -15.86
C TRP A 106 -4.83 -8.14 -16.23
N LYS A 107 -5.30 -7.10 -15.53
CA LYS A 107 -6.62 -6.49 -15.79
C LYS A 107 -6.71 -5.98 -17.24
N LYS A 108 -5.68 -5.26 -17.71
CA LYS A 108 -5.62 -4.73 -19.09
C LYS A 108 -5.66 -5.84 -20.14
N ARG A 109 -4.90 -6.92 -19.93
CA ARG A 109 -4.88 -8.08 -20.85
C ARG A 109 -6.24 -8.78 -20.93
N ARG A 110 -6.92 -8.93 -19.79
CA ARG A 110 -8.27 -9.51 -19.73
C ARG A 110 -9.29 -8.65 -20.47
N GLN A 111 -9.21 -7.33 -20.34
CA GLN A 111 -10.07 -6.40 -21.08
C GLN A 111 -9.83 -6.49 -22.59
N GLN A 112 -8.57 -6.53 -23.03
CA GLN A 112 -8.22 -6.68 -24.45
C GLN A 112 -8.77 -7.99 -25.06
N ILE A 113 -8.72 -9.10 -24.34
CA ILE A 113 -9.28 -10.38 -24.81
C ILE A 113 -10.81 -10.30 -24.90
N GLN A 114 -11.46 -9.69 -23.92
CA GLN A 114 -12.92 -9.52 -23.95
C GLN A 114 -13.36 -8.61 -25.10
N GLU A 115 -12.60 -7.57 -25.42
CA GLU A 115 -12.84 -6.67 -26.55
C GLU A 115 -12.69 -7.43 -27.87
N LYS A 116 -11.59 -8.14 -28.08
CA LYS A 116 -11.36 -8.98 -29.27
C LYS A 116 -12.41 -10.07 -29.47
N ASN A 117 -12.93 -10.64 -28.39
CA ASN A 117 -13.99 -11.67 -28.47
C ASN A 117 -15.38 -11.08 -28.75
N LYS A 118 -15.58 -9.77 -28.52
CA LYS A 118 -16.84 -9.06 -28.79
C LYS A 118 -16.87 -8.45 -30.19
N GLU A 119 -15.71 -8.26 -30.81
CA GLU A 119 -15.63 -7.87 -32.22
C GLU A 119 -16.27 -8.99 -33.06
N GLU A 120 -17.44 -8.70 -33.63
CA GLU A 120 -18.01 -9.55 -34.67
C GLU A 120 -17.12 -9.42 -35.90
N VAL A 121 -16.51 -10.54 -36.28
CA VAL A 121 -15.69 -10.61 -37.48
C VAL A 121 -16.64 -10.46 -38.67
N GLU A 122 -16.55 -9.35 -39.42
CA GLU A 122 -17.10 -9.35 -40.77
C GLU A 122 -16.46 -10.54 -41.49
N PRO A 123 -17.25 -11.43 -42.12
CA PRO A 123 -16.69 -12.46 -42.97
C PRO A 123 -15.99 -11.71 -44.12
N THR A 124 -14.69 -11.43 -43.96
CA THR A 124 -13.81 -11.20 -45.10
C THR A 124 -14.15 -12.30 -46.06
N GLY A 125 -14.60 -11.94 -47.27
CA GLY A 125 -15.22 -12.81 -48.27
C GLY A 125 -14.31 -13.91 -48.82
N PHE A 126 -13.50 -14.52 -47.96
CA PHE A 126 -12.93 -15.84 -48.09
C PHE A 126 -14.07 -16.85 -48.25
N GLN A 127 -14.52 -16.98 -49.49
CA GLN A 127 -15.07 -18.22 -49.98
C GLN A 127 -13.98 -19.28 -49.79
N ALA A 128 -14.24 -20.22 -48.89
CA ALA A 128 -13.48 -21.45 -48.88
C ALA A 128 -13.47 -22.01 -50.33
N PRO A 129 -12.32 -22.43 -50.86
CA PRO A 129 -12.26 -23.02 -52.19
C PRO A 129 -13.28 -24.15 -52.28
N ASP A 130 -14.07 -24.17 -53.35
CA ASP A 130 -15.04 -25.22 -53.61
C ASP A 130 -14.34 -26.59 -53.43
N PRO A 131 -14.84 -27.49 -52.56
CA PRO A 131 -14.26 -28.82 -52.34
C PRO A 131 -14.01 -29.60 -53.63
N ASP A 132 -14.80 -29.32 -54.67
CA ASP A 132 -14.72 -29.99 -55.96
C ASP A 132 -13.47 -29.58 -56.79
N VAL A 133 -12.79 -28.48 -56.44
CA VAL A 133 -11.52 -28.06 -57.08
C VAL A 133 -10.42 -29.13 -56.89
N TYR A 134 -10.41 -29.81 -55.75
CA TYR A 134 -9.45 -30.87 -55.46
C TYR A 134 -9.84 -32.23 -56.05
N ARG A 135 -11.10 -32.39 -56.48
CA ARG A 135 -11.63 -33.63 -57.05
C ARG A 135 -11.24 -33.85 -58.51
N GLY A 136 -10.85 -32.78 -59.22
CA GLY A 136 -10.38 -32.84 -60.62
C GLY A 136 -8.85 -32.93 -60.77
N LEU A 137 -8.10 -32.90 -59.66
CA LEU A 137 -6.63 -32.97 -59.62
C LEU A 137 -6.10 -34.35 -59.18
N ILE A 138 -7.01 -35.30 -58.91
CA ILE A 138 -6.77 -36.71 -58.61
C ILE A 138 -7.43 -37.54 -59.70
#